data_AF-A0A8X7W987-F1
#
_entry.id   AF-A0A8X7W987-F1
#
_cell.length_a   1.000
_cell.length_b   1.000
_cell.length_c   1.000
_cell.angle_alpha   90.00
_cell.angle_beta   90.00
_cell.angle_gamma   90.00
#
_symmetry.space_group_name_H-M   'P 1'
#
loop_
_entity.id
_entity.type
_entity.pdbx_description
1 polymer ?
#
loop_
_entity_poly.entity_id
_entity_poly.type
_entity_poly.pdbx_seq_one_letter_code
_entity_poly.pdbx_strand_id
1 'polypeptide(L)'
;MKMGKSLGNTLEPFELVQKFGPDAVRYFFLREVEFGNDGDYSEDRFVNIVNAHLANTIGNLLNRTLGLLKKNCESTLVVDSTTAAEGILLKDTVEKLVEKARKNYESLSLSTACEAVLEIGNAGNSYMDQRAPWMLFKQGGVSAEAAAKVFVFFFH
;
A
#
# COMPACT_ATOMS: atom_id res chain seq x y z
N MET A 1 1.53 -8.30 -27.76
CA MET A 1 2.85 -7.99 -28.35
C MET A 1 3.81 -9.10 -27.99
N LYS A 2 4.29 -9.85 -28.99
CA LYS A 2 5.14 -11.04 -28.81
C LYS A 2 6.55 -10.62 -28.41
N MET A 3 7.01 -10.99 -27.21
CA MET A 3 8.39 -10.73 -26.77
C MET A 3 9.34 -11.71 -27.46
N GLY A 4 10.10 -11.23 -28.44
CA GLY A 4 11.11 -12.01 -29.15
C GLY A 4 12.13 -11.11 -29.80
N LYS A 5 13.42 -11.45 -29.60
CA LYS A 5 14.61 -10.73 -30.10
C LYS A 5 14.59 -10.43 -31.61
N SER A 6 13.67 -11.01 -32.38
CA SER A 6 13.60 -10.88 -33.84
C SER A 6 12.75 -9.71 -34.37
N LEU A 7 12.00 -8.98 -33.51
CA LEU A 7 11.07 -7.94 -33.97
C LEU A 7 11.36 -6.51 -33.47
N GLY A 8 12.48 -6.28 -32.78
CA GLY A 8 12.88 -4.92 -32.35
C GLY A 8 12.08 -4.32 -31.19
N ASN A 9 10.94 -4.91 -30.80
CA ASN A 9 10.18 -4.55 -29.59
C ASN A 9 10.61 -5.41 -28.38
N THR A 10 11.91 -5.53 -28.16
CA THR A 10 12.40 -6.23 -26.96
C THR A 10 12.37 -5.25 -25.80
N LEU A 11 11.50 -5.50 -24.83
CA LEU A 11 11.46 -4.76 -23.58
C LEU A 11 12.68 -5.15 -22.75
N GLU A 12 13.68 -4.28 -22.67
CA GLU A 12 14.89 -4.54 -21.89
C GLU A 12 14.63 -4.27 -20.39
N PRO A 13 14.68 -5.30 -19.51
CA PRO A 13 14.35 -5.11 -18.09
C PRO A 13 15.27 -4.11 -17.39
N PHE A 14 16.53 -4.04 -17.80
CA PHE A 14 17.49 -3.08 -17.23
C PHE A 14 17.11 -1.63 -17.53
N GLU A 15 16.60 -1.34 -18.73
CA GLU A 15 16.15 0.00 -19.10
C GLU A 15 14.93 0.42 -18.28
N LEU A 16 13.97 -0.49 -18.09
CA LEU A 16 12.81 -0.24 -17.24
C LEU A 16 13.19 0.05 -15.78
N VAL A 17 14.11 -0.75 -15.23
CA VAL A 17 14.59 -0.56 -13.85
C VAL A 17 15.33 0.77 -13.72
N GLN A 18 16.13 1.17 -14.71
CA GLN A 18 16.79 2.48 -14.71
C GLN A 18 15.77 3.63 -14.78
N LYS A 19 14.71 3.48 -15.57
CA LYS A 19 13.71 4.54 -15.79
C LYS A 19 12.71 4.68 -14.62
N PHE A 20 12.24 3.57 -14.07
CA PHE A 20 11.12 3.56 -13.11
C PHE A 20 11.50 3.03 -11.72
N GLY A 21 12.71 2.53 -11.55
CA GLY A 21 13.17 1.91 -10.32
C GLY A 21 12.76 0.44 -10.19
N PRO A 22 13.52 -0.35 -9.41
CA PRO A 22 13.36 -1.80 -9.37
C PRO A 22 12.03 -2.24 -8.75
N ASP A 23 11.49 -1.51 -7.77
CA ASP A 23 10.30 -1.95 -7.04
C ASP A 23 9.01 -1.72 -7.84
N ALA A 24 8.90 -0.62 -8.57
CA ALA A 24 7.80 -0.38 -9.50
C ALA A 24 7.77 -1.46 -10.59
N VAL A 25 8.95 -1.81 -11.12
CA VAL A 25 9.09 -2.86 -12.13
C VAL A 25 8.69 -4.22 -11.58
N ARG A 26 9.19 -4.62 -10.39
CA ARG A 26 8.80 -5.86 -9.73
C ARG A 26 7.30 -5.92 -9.47
N TYR A 27 6.73 -4.86 -8.90
CA TYR A 27 5.31 -4.79 -8.57
C TYR A 27 4.44 -4.99 -9.82
N PHE A 28 4.74 -4.26 -10.90
CA PHE A 28 3.99 -4.38 -12.15
C PHE A 28 4.01 -5.82 -12.67
N PHE A 29 5.18 -6.45 -12.75
CA PHE A 29 5.26 -7.82 -13.28
C PHE A 29 4.60 -8.85 -12.37
N LEU A 30 4.69 -8.71 -11.04
CA LEU A 30 3.99 -9.59 -10.10
C LEU A 30 2.46 -9.48 -10.22
N ARG A 31 1.95 -8.28 -10.53
CA ARG A 31 0.52 -7.99 -10.65
C ARG A 31 -0.04 -8.39 -12.01
N GLU A 32 0.69 -8.05 -13.07
CA GLU A 32 0.15 -8.05 -14.44
C GLU A 32 0.52 -9.26 -15.27
N VAL A 33 1.50 -10.04 -14.83
CA VAL A 33 1.85 -11.29 -15.51
C VAL A 33 1.22 -12.43 -14.74
N GLU A 34 0.09 -12.92 -15.26
CA GLU A 34 -0.42 -14.22 -14.85
C GLU A 34 0.56 -15.29 -15.31
N PHE A 35 1.05 -16.10 -14.36
CA PHE A 35 1.92 -17.22 -14.67
C PHE A 35 1.19 -18.19 -15.62
N GLY A 36 1.65 -18.26 -16.87
CA GLY A 36 1.12 -19.15 -17.91
C GLY A 36 0.42 -18.46 -19.08
N ASN A 37 0.20 -17.13 -19.04
CA ASN A 37 -0.40 -16.37 -20.13
C ASN A 37 0.57 -15.35 -20.74
N ASP A 38 0.50 -15.16 -22.07
CA ASP A 38 1.27 -14.12 -22.77
C ASP A 38 0.71 -12.73 -22.40
N GLY A 39 1.43 -11.98 -21.56
CA GLY A 39 1.06 -10.63 -21.14
C GLY A 39 1.52 -9.55 -22.12
N ASP A 40 0.62 -8.63 -22.48
CA ASP A 40 0.94 -7.48 -23.32
C ASP A 40 1.43 -6.29 -22.48
N TYR A 41 2.68 -5.89 -22.69
CA TYR A 41 3.24 -4.68 -22.07
C TYR A 41 2.86 -3.42 -22.86
N SER A 42 2.49 -2.36 -22.12
CA SER A 42 2.41 -0.98 -22.59
C SER A 42 2.98 -0.07 -21.49
N GLU A 43 3.82 0.89 -21.87
CA GLU A 43 4.40 1.84 -20.90
C GLU A 43 3.31 2.69 -20.23
N ASP A 44 2.30 3.14 -20.97
CA ASP A 44 1.16 3.88 -20.40
C ASP A 44 0.43 3.04 -19.35
N ARG A 45 0.23 1.75 -19.64
CA ARG A 45 -0.41 0.81 -18.70
C ARG A 45 0.46 0.61 -17.45
N PHE A 46 1.77 0.46 -17.63
CA PHE A 46 2.73 0.39 -16.54
C PHE A 46 2.62 1.62 -15.62
N VAL A 47 2.72 2.82 -16.20
CA VAL A 47 2.68 4.08 -15.46
C VAL A 47 1.35 4.24 -14.73
N ASN A 48 0.23 3.92 -15.38
CA ASN A 48 -1.10 4.02 -14.77
C ASN A 48 -1.25 3.09 -13.57
N ILE A 49 -0.82 1.83 -13.67
CA ILE A 49 -0.92 0.86 -12.57
C ILE A 49 -0.02 1.28 -11.42
N VAL A 50 1.25 1.61 -11.69
CA VAL A 50 2.21 2.02 -10.66
C VAL A 50 1.71 3.28 -9.93
N ASN A 51 1.24 4.29 -10.66
CA ASN A 51 0.71 5.50 -10.06
C ASN A 51 -0.56 5.25 -9.25
N ALA A 52 -1.53 4.51 -9.81
CA ALA A 52 -2.79 4.24 -9.12
C ALA A 52 -2.56 3.42 -7.83
N HIS A 53 -1.73 2.39 -7.90
CA HIS A 53 -1.60 1.43 -6.81
C HIS A 53 -0.53 1.85 -5.80
N LEU A 54 0.69 2.13 -6.27
CA LEU A 54 1.80 2.44 -5.38
C LEU A 54 1.75 3.89 -4.90
N ALA A 55 1.57 4.86 -5.79
CA ALA A 55 1.58 6.26 -5.39
C ALA A 55 0.26 6.67 -4.70
N ASN A 56 -0.88 6.44 -5.35
CA ASN A 56 -2.17 6.99 -4.91
C ASN A 56 -2.81 6.21 -3.77
N THR A 57 -2.57 4.90 -3.63
CA THR A 57 -3.10 4.12 -2.52
C THR A 57 -2.08 4.00 -1.39
N ILE A 58 -0.96 3.29 -1.63
CA ILE A 58 0.01 2.96 -0.58
C ILE A 58 0.81 4.21 -0.16
N GLY A 59 1.34 4.95 -1.13
CA GLY A 59 2.13 6.16 -0.91
C GLY A 59 1.32 7.27 -0.26
N ASN A 60 0.06 7.46 -0.67
CA ASN A 60 -0.85 8.41 -0.02
C ASN A 60 -1.08 8.07 1.45
N LEU A 61 -1.37 6.80 1.76
CA LEU A 61 -1.58 6.37 3.14
C LEU A 61 -0.33 6.64 3.98
N LEU A 62 0.84 6.21 3.51
CA LEU A 62 2.12 6.39 4.17
C LEU A 62 2.44 7.88 4.41
N ASN A 63 2.29 8.71 3.38
CA ASN A 63 2.55 10.15 3.48
C ASN A 63 1.61 10.83 4.48
N ARG A 64 0.33 10.46 4.49
CA ARG A 64 -0.66 11.02 5.43
C ARG A 64 -0.37 10.60 6.86
N THR A 65 -0.04 9.33 7.09
CA THR A 65 0.21 8.82 8.45
C THR A 65 1.53 9.38 9.01
N LEU A 66 2.62 9.31 8.25
CA LEU A 66 3.92 9.86 8.66
C LEU A 66 3.89 11.39 8.81
N GLY A 67 3.20 12.10 7.91
CA GLY A 67 3.10 13.55 7.95
C GLY A 67 2.39 14.04 9.22
N LEU A 68 1.29 13.38 9.59
CA LEU A 68 0.56 13.70 10.83
C LEU A 68 1.35 13.29 12.07
N LEU A 69 1.99 12.11 12.07
CA LEU A 69 2.86 11.68 13.16
C LEU A 69 4.00 12.68 13.43
N LYS A 70 4.69 13.12 12.37
CA LYS A 70 5.77 14.10 12.48
C LYS A 70 5.27 15.44 13.00
N LYS A 71 4.12 15.91 12.49
CA LYS A 71 3.57 17.23 12.80
C LYS A 71 2.97 17.32 14.21
N ASN A 72 2.33 16.25 14.67
CA ASN A 72 1.45 16.28 15.84
C ASN A 72 1.92 15.41 17.00
N CYS A 73 2.89 14.52 16.78
CA CYS A 73 3.37 13.58 17.79
C CYS A 73 4.90 13.57 17.90
N GLU A 74 5.61 14.57 17.36
CA GLU A 74 7.08 14.63 17.40
C GLU A 74 7.76 13.35 16.89
N SER A 75 7.14 12.67 15.92
CA SER A 75 7.58 11.37 15.39
C SER A 75 7.59 10.21 16.41
N THR A 76 6.93 10.38 17.56
CA THR A 76 6.88 9.40 18.65
C THR A 76 5.44 9.09 19.04
N LEU A 77 5.10 7.80 19.14
CA LEU A 77 3.82 7.38 19.70
C LEU A 77 4.01 7.09 21.20
N VAL A 78 3.36 7.89 22.04
CA VAL A 78 3.40 7.73 23.51
C VAL A 78 2.16 6.98 24.03
N VAL A 79 1.45 6.28 23.15
CA VAL A 79 0.24 5.52 23.49
C VAL A 79 0.56 4.03 23.52
N ASP A 80 0.17 3.37 24.61
CA ASP A 80 0.26 1.91 24.76
C ASP A 80 -0.53 1.19 23.65
N SER A 81 0.18 0.34 22.90
CA SER A 81 -0.37 -0.28 21.68
C SER A 81 -1.45 -1.33 21.97
N THR A 82 -1.32 -2.03 23.10
CA THR A 82 -2.29 -2.98 23.61
C THR A 82 -3.63 -2.31 23.95
N THR A 83 -3.59 -1.14 24.57
CA THR A 83 -4.81 -0.42 25.01
C THR A 83 -5.53 0.29 23.87
N ALA A 84 -4.82 0.70 22.83
CA ALA A 84 -5.40 1.43 21.70
C ALA A 84 -5.93 0.50 20.58
N ALA A 85 -5.50 -0.76 20.51
CA ALA A 85 -5.90 -1.70 19.46
C ALA A 85 -7.15 -2.54 19.79
N GLU A 86 -7.56 -2.64 21.06
CA GLU A 86 -8.75 -3.40 21.44
C GLU A 86 -10.04 -2.82 20.82
N GLY A 87 -10.81 -3.68 20.14
CA GLY A 87 -12.12 -3.33 19.56
C GLY A 87 -12.07 -2.59 18.21
N ILE A 88 -10.90 -2.47 17.56
CA ILE A 88 -10.78 -1.82 16.26
C ILE A 88 -11.03 -2.83 15.12
N LEU A 89 -12.18 -2.71 14.44
CA LEU A 89 -12.56 -3.54 13.28
C LEU A 89 -11.52 -3.53 12.14
N LEU A 90 -10.76 -2.43 11.98
CA LEU A 90 -9.69 -2.35 10.99
C LEU A 90 -8.60 -3.41 11.25
N LYS A 91 -8.27 -3.70 12.52
CA LYS A 91 -7.24 -4.69 12.86
C LYS A 91 -7.62 -6.07 12.35
N ASP A 92 -8.81 -6.55 12.71
CA ASP A 92 -9.32 -7.85 12.25
C ASP A 92 -9.39 -7.93 10.72
N THR A 93 -9.73 -6.81 10.07
CA THR A 93 -9.77 -6.72 8.61
C THR A 93 -8.38 -6.87 8.00
N VAL A 94 -7.39 -6.13 8.51
CA VAL A 94 -6.01 -6.19 8.04
C VAL A 94 -5.38 -7.55 8.32
N GLU A 95 -5.59 -8.14 9.49
CA GLU A 95 -5.08 -9.49 9.80
C GLU A 95 -5.60 -10.54 8.80
N LYS A 96 -6.90 -10.47 8.45
CA LYS A 96 -7.48 -11.35 7.42
C LYS A 96 -6.88 -11.10 6.04
N LEU A 97 -6.63 -9.84 5.68
CA LEU A 97 -6.04 -9.48 4.39
C LEU A 97 -4.56 -9.88 4.29
N VAL A 98 -3.81 -9.76 5.38
CA VAL A 98 -2.42 -10.23 5.47
C VAL A 98 -2.37 -11.75 5.27
N GLU A 99 -3.26 -12.48 5.94
CA GLU A 99 -3.35 -13.93 5.77
C GLU A 99 -3.79 -14.33 4.35
N LYS A 100 -4.72 -13.57 3.74
CA LYS A 100 -5.11 -13.73 2.33
C LYS A 100 -3.92 -13.50 1.40
N ALA A 101 -3.15 -12.43 1.61
CA ALA A 101 -1.96 -12.12 0.83
C ALA A 101 -0.91 -13.24 0.93
N ARG A 102 -0.63 -13.71 2.16
CA ARG A 102 0.31 -14.81 2.43
C ARG A 102 -0.07 -16.08 1.69
N LYS A 103 -1.33 -16.53 1.82
CA LYS A 103 -1.84 -17.74 1.15
C LYS A 103 -1.72 -17.66 -0.37
N ASN A 104 -2.07 -16.52 -0.97
CA ASN A 104 -1.97 -16.33 -2.41
C ASN A 104 -0.51 -16.26 -2.89
N TYR A 105 0.38 -15.71 -2.07
CA TYR A 105 1.81 -15.71 -2.37
C TYR A 105 2.37 -17.13 -2.39
N GLU A 106 2.04 -17.95 -1.38
CA GLU A 106 2.47 -19.35 -1.26
C GLU A 106 1.92 -20.23 -2.38
N SER A 107 0.71 -19.94 -2.89
CA SER A 107 0.11 -20.63 -4.03
C SER A 107 0.52 -20.07 -5.40
N LEU A 108 1.53 -19.19 -5.44
CA LEU A 108 2.01 -18.50 -6.66
C LEU A 108 0.94 -17.69 -7.40
N SER A 109 -0.14 -17.34 -6.71
CA SER A 109 -1.23 -16.46 -7.19
C SER A 109 -0.86 -15.00 -6.91
N LEU A 110 0.26 -14.54 -7.48
CA LEU A 110 0.92 -13.28 -7.10
C LEU A 110 0.07 -12.04 -7.40
N SER A 111 -0.70 -12.03 -8.49
CA SER A 111 -1.63 -10.94 -8.79
C SER A 111 -2.66 -10.76 -7.68
N THR A 112 -3.27 -11.85 -7.22
CA THR A 112 -4.22 -11.85 -6.10
C THR A 112 -3.56 -11.46 -4.78
N ALA A 113 -2.31 -11.87 -4.57
CA ALA A 113 -1.53 -11.43 -3.40
C ALA A 113 -1.33 -9.90 -3.40
N CYS A 114 -0.97 -9.32 -4.55
CA CYS A 114 -0.88 -7.87 -4.71
C CYS A 114 -2.23 -7.16 -4.49
N GLU A 115 -3.35 -7.79 -4.86
CA GLU A 115 -4.69 -7.24 -4.59
C GLU A 115 -4.97 -7.10 -3.10
N ALA A 116 -4.69 -8.17 -2.34
CA ALA A 116 -4.90 -8.19 -0.90
C ALA A 116 -4.06 -7.11 -0.20
N VAL A 117 -2.84 -6.85 -0.67
CA VAL A 117 -2.01 -5.74 -0.18
C VAL A 117 -2.62 -4.37 -0.48
N LEU A 118 -3.22 -4.18 -1.67
CA LEU A 118 -3.92 -2.93 -1.97
C LEU A 118 -5.19 -2.76 -1.15
N GLU A 119 -5.94 -3.84 -0.89
CA GLU A 119 -7.11 -3.83 -0.02
C GLU A 119 -6.73 -3.32 1.39
N ILE A 120 -5.54 -3.68 1.91
CA ILE A 120 -5.02 -3.14 3.18
C ILE A 120 -4.83 -1.63 3.08
N GLY A 121 -4.18 -1.15 2.02
CA GLY A 121 -3.97 0.29 1.79
C GLY A 121 -5.28 1.07 1.67
N ASN A 122 -6.27 0.52 0.97
CA ASN A 122 -7.60 1.12 0.82
C ASN A 122 -8.37 1.15 2.15
N ALA A 123 -8.31 0.07 2.93
CA ALA A 123 -8.91 0.01 4.27
C ALA A 123 -8.28 1.04 5.21
N GLY A 124 -6.95 1.19 5.17
CA GLY A 124 -6.22 2.20 5.93
C GLY A 124 -6.58 3.63 5.52
N ASN A 125 -6.65 3.93 4.22
CA ASN A 125 -7.09 5.25 3.73
C ASN A 125 -8.52 5.56 4.19
N SER A 126 -9.44 4.61 4.03
CA SER A 126 -10.84 4.76 4.44
C SER A 126 -10.97 5.00 5.94
N TYR A 127 -10.19 4.28 6.74
CA TYR A 127 -10.16 4.47 8.19
C TYR A 127 -9.64 5.87 8.58
N MET A 128 -8.57 6.35 7.95
CA MET A 128 -8.07 7.70 8.14
C MET A 128 -9.13 8.75 7.79
N ASP A 129 -9.89 8.52 6.71
CA ASP A 129 -10.97 9.42 6.28
C ASP A 129 -12.14 9.44 7.26
N GLN A 130 -12.56 8.28 7.75
CA GLN A 130 -13.65 8.17 8.73
C GLN A 130 -13.28 8.76 10.09
N ARG A 131 -12.02 8.61 10.52
CA ARG A 131 -11.55 9.13 11.82
C ARG A 131 -11.11 10.58 11.76
N ALA A 132 -10.74 11.07 10.58
CA ALA A 132 -10.29 12.43 10.32
C ALA A 132 -9.34 13.00 11.40
N PRO A 133 -8.22 12.32 11.72
CA PRO A 133 -7.35 12.70 12.85
C PRO A 133 -6.76 14.12 12.73
N TRP A 134 -6.61 14.64 11.51
CA TRP A 134 -6.17 16.03 11.29
C TRP A 134 -7.13 17.08 11.86
N MET A 135 -8.43 16.78 11.98
CA MET A 135 -9.40 17.66 12.63
C MET A 135 -9.29 17.54 14.14
N LEU A 136 -9.17 16.31 14.65
CA LEU A 136 -9.05 16.02 16.08
C LEU A 136 -7.79 16.65 16.69
N PHE A 137 -6.65 16.59 15.98
CA PHE A 137 -5.44 17.30 16.40
C PHE A 137 -5.58 18.82 16.42
N LYS A 138 -6.39 19.40 15.53
CA LYS A 138 -6.67 20.85 15.54
C LYS A 138 -7.55 21.27 16.72
N GLN A 139 -8.40 20.38 17.22
CA GLN A 139 -9.28 20.65 18.37
C GLN A 139 -8.52 20.63 19.70
N GLY A 140 -7.44 19.84 19.81
CA GLY A 140 -6.60 19.78 21.01
C GLY A 140 -7.22 19.01 22.18
N GLY A 141 -6.50 18.97 23.32
CA GLY A 141 -6.94 18.29 24.54
C GLY A 141 -7.24 16.80 24.32
N VAL A 142 -8.36 16.33 24.88
CA VAL A 142 -8.81 14.93 24.78
C VAL A 142 -9.00 14.47 23.32
N SER A 143 -9.37 15.37 22.40
CA SER A 143 -9.48 15.05 20.97
C SER A 143 -8.12 14.71 20.36
N ALA A 144 -7.04 15.37 20.78
CA ALA A 144 -5.69 15.07 20.29
C ALA A 144 -5.20 13.68 20.77
N GLU A 145 -5.55 13.28 21.99
CA GLU A 145 -5.27 11.93 22.50
C GLU A 145 -6.04 10.85 21.73
N ALA A 146 -7.32 11.12 21.40
CA ALA A 146 -8.11 10.25 20.54
C ALA A 146 -7.52 10.15 19.13
N ALA A 147 -6.98 11.25 18.59
CA ALA A 147 -6.27 11.26 17.32
C ALA A 147 -5.01 10.39 17.38
N ALA A 148 -4.20 10.49 18.44
CA ALA A 148 -2.99 9.68 18.62
C ALA A 148 -3.29 8.17 18.63
N LYS A 149 -4.41 7.75 19.24
CA LYS A 149 -4.86 6.34 19.23
C LYS A 149 -5.14 5.80 17.82
N VAL A 150 -5.55 6.66 16.87
CA VAL A 150 -5.76 6.27 15.46
C VAL A 150 -4.45 5.82 14.82
N PHE A 151 -3.30 6.40 15.23
CA PHE A 151 -1.99 6.11 14.62
C PHE A 151 -1.32 4.87 15.17
N VAL A 152 -1.62 4.46 16.40
CA VAL A 152 -1.03 3.26 17.01
C VAL A 152 -1.11 2.06 16.06
N PHE A 153 -2.25 1.88 15.40
CA PHE A 153 -2.48 0.77 14.47
C PHE A 153 -1.54 0.78 13.24
N PHE A 154 -1.10 1.95 12.77
CA PHE A 154 -0.28 2.03 11.56
C PHE A 154 1.20 1.76 11.80
N PHE A 155 1.64 1.79 13.07
CA PHE A 155 3.05 1.77 13.44
C PHE A 155 3.37 0.67 14.48
N HIS A 156 2.46 -0.29 14.66
CA HIS A 156 2.62 -1.46 15.52
C HIS A 156 2.05 -2.69 14.82
#